data_AF-A0A959Z7M7-F1
#
_entry.id   AF-A0A959Z7M7-F1
#
_cell.length_a   1.000
_cell.length_b   1.000
_cell.length_c   1.000
_cell.angle_alpha   90.00
_cell.angle_beta   90.00
_cell.angle_gamma   90.00
#
_symmetry.space_group_name_H-M   'P 1'
#
loop_
_entity.id
_entity.type
_entity.pdbx_description
1 polymer ?
#
loop_
_entity_poly.entity_id
_entity_poly.type
_entity_poly.pdbx_seq_one_letter_code
_entity_poly.pdbx_strand_id
1 'polypeptide(L)'
;MSLTDFQKAVLEGIPSNLPEPKPFDPNINHAPKRKDILSTVDKKLALKNALRYFDPKFHEILAPEFKQELEDFGRIYMYRFRPDYPISARSIEEFPYQSKQAAAIMLMLSNNLDYAVAQHPHELITYGGNGAVFQNWAQYRIAMKYLATMGDEQTLVLYSG
;
A
#
# COMPACT_ATOMS: atom_id res chain seq x y z
N MET A 1 17.74 4.99 6.93
CA MET A 1 17.43 5.56 5.60
C MET A 1 17.66 7.06 5.67
N SER A 2 18.25 7.68 4.64
CA SER A 2 18.40 9.15 4.62
C SER A 2 17.07 9.82 4.26
N LEU A 3 16.92 11.11 4.59
CA LEU A 3 15.73 11.90 4.20
C LEU A 3 15.54 11.89 2.67
N THR A 4 16.64 12.00 1.92
CA THR A 4 16.62 11.98 0.46
C THR A 4 16.12 10.64 -0.09
N ASP A 5 16.49 9.51 0.53
CA ASP A 5 16.04 8.19 0.10
C ASP A 5 14.54 7.99 0.39
N PHE A 6 14.06 8.47 1.54
CA PHE A 6 12.64 8.44 1.87
C PHE A 6 11.81 9.23 0.84
N GLN A 7 12.22 10.46 0.55
CA GLN A 7 11.52 11.31 -0.43
C GLN A 7 11.50 10.68 -1.82
N LYS A 8 12.61 10.08 -2.27
CA LYS A 8 12.65 9.31 -3.52
C LYS A 8 11.69 8.13 -3.52
N ALA A 9 11.64 7.38 -2.42
CA ALA A 9 10.75 6.22 -2.29
C ALA A 9 9.27 6.59 -2.32
N VAL A 10 8.90 7.76 -1.77
CA VAL A 10 7.53 8.32 -1.86
C VAL A 10 7.19 8.74 -3.29
N LEU A 11 8.09 9.45 -3.97
CA LEU A 11 7.88 9.96 -5.34
C LEU A 11 7.83 8.85 -6.41
N GLU A 12 8.36 7.67 -6.12
CA GLU A 12 8.43 6.57 -7.08
C GLU A 12 7.03 6.06 -7.51
N GLY A 13 6.11 5.88 -6.55
CA GLY A 13 4.78 5.32 -6.83
C GLY A 13 4.85 3.81 -7.05
N ILE A 14 4.55 3.28 -8.24
CA ILE A 14 4.83 1.86 -8.53
C ILE A 14 6.26 1.77 -9.08
N PRO A 15 7.15 0.94 -8.50
CA PRO A 15 8.53 0.87 -8.95
C PRO A 15 8.60 0.30 -10.38
N SER A 16 9.54 0.81 -11.19
CA SER A 16 9.69 0.40 -12.58
C SER A 16 10.29 -1.00 -12.77
N ASN A 17 10.86 -1.55 -11.70
CA ASN A 17 11.39 -2.90 -11.56
C ASN A 17 10.70 -3.57 -10.36
N LEU A 18 10.50 -4.89 -10.40
CA LEU A 18 9.91 -5.58 -9.25
C LEU A 18 10.87 -5.53 -8.06
N PRO A 19 10.42 -5.04 -6.89
CA PRO A 19 11.19 -5.14 -5.66
C PRO A 19 11.16 -6.59 -5.19
N GLU A 20 12.12 -7.00 -4.36
CA GLU A 20 12.15 -8.35 -3.81
C GLU A 20 10.88 -8.68 -2.98
N PRO A 21 10.42 -9.94 -2.97
CA PRO A 21 9.34 -10.37 -2.09
C PRO A 21 9.62 -10.00 -0.64
N LYS A 22 8.59 -9.54 0.09
CA LYS A 22 8.74 -9.25 1.53
C LYS A 22 8.52 -10.54 2.34
N PRO A 23 9.45 -10.89 3.26
CA PRO A 23 9.23 -12.00 4.16
C PRO A 23 8.07 -11.70 5.12
N PHE A 24 7.38 -12.75 5.57
CA PHE A 24 6.40 -12.66 6.64
C PHE A 24 7.10 -12.36 7.97
N ASP A 25 6.57 -11.42 8.75
CA ASP A 25 7.17 -11.01 10.04
C ASP A 25 6.32 -11.54 11.20
N PRO A 26 6.75 -12.62 11.88
CA PRO A 26 5.95 -13.21 12.96
C PRO A 26 5.88 -12.34 14.21
N ASN A 27 6.65 -11.24 14.30
CA ASN A 27 6.72 -10.40 15.50
C ASN A 27 5.69 -9.27 15.50
N ILE A 28 4.94 -9.09 14.41
CA ILE A 28 3.86 -8.11 14.35
C ILE A 28 2.48 -8.79 14.35
N ASN A 29 1.48 -8.03 14.78
CA ASN A 29 0.11 -8.53 14.76
C ASN A 29 -0.45 -8.49 13.33
N HIS A 30 -0.72 -9.66 12.76
CA HIS A 30 -1.28 -9.81 11.42
C HIS A 30 -2.80 -9.97 11.42
N ALA A 31 -3.46 -9.46 10.38
CA ALA A 31 -4.91 -9.63 10.24
C ALA A 31 -5.28 -11.11 10.07
N PRO A 32 -6.38 -11.58 10.69
CA PRO A 32 -6.83 -12.96 10.52
C PRO A 32 -7.20 -13.24 9.06
N LYS A 33 -6.95 -14.47 8.61
CA LYS A 33 -7.35 -14.95 7.29
C LYS A 33 -8.86 -14.72 7.08
N ARG A 34 -9.22 -14.09 5.96
CA ARG A 34 -10.62 -13.93 5.56
C ARG A 34 -11.19 -15.24 5.04
N LYS A 35 -12.50 -15.43 5.25
CA LYS A 35 -13.22 -16.61 4.76
C LYS A 35 -13.11 -16.70 3.24
N ASP A 36 -12.76 -17.88 2.74
CA ASP A 36 -12.75 -18.16 1.31
C ASP A 36 -14.19 -18.37 0.83
N ILE A 37 -14.83 -17.29 0.40
CA ILE A 37 -16.21 -17.27 -0.08
C ILE A 37 -16.31 -17.00 -1.58
N LEU A 38 -15.17 -16.75 -2.24
CA LEU A 38 -15.13 -16.34 -3.65
C LEU A 38 -15.24 -17.56 -4.56
N SER A 39 -16.10 -17.45 -5.57
CA SER A 39 -16.15 -18.46 -6.63
C SER A 39 -14.88 -18.43 -7.49
N THR A 40 -14.66 -19.46 -8.32
CA THR A 40 -13.55 -19.47 -9.28
C THR A 40 -13.58 -18.27 -10.23
N VAL A 41 -14.78 -17.79 -10.59
CA VAL A 41 -14.95 -16.60 -11.45
C VAL A 41 -14.54 -15.35 -10.69
N ASP A 42 -14.97 -15.21 -9.44
CA ASP A 42 -14.62 -14.07 -8.59
C ASP A 42 -13.12 -14.02 -8.27
N LYS A 43 -12.49 -15.17 -8.03
CA LYS A 43 -11.03 -15.26 -7.83
C LYS A 43 -10.27 -14.79 -9.06
N LYS A 44 -10.68 -15.20 -10.27
CA LYS A 44 -10.10 -14.70 -11.53
C LYS A 44 -10.28 -13.20 -11.68
N LEU A 45 -11.47 -12.67 -11.35
CA LEU A 45 -11.74 -11.24 -11.40
C LEU A 45 -10.88 -10.47 -10.38
N ALA A 46 -10.73 -10.99 -9.16
CA ALA A 46 -9.89 -10.40 -8.12
C ALA A 46 -8.42 -10.29 -8.59
N LEU A 47 -7.89 -11.35 -9.21
CA LEU A 47 -6.55 -11.32 -9.79
C LEU A 47 -6.42 -10.28 -10.91
N LYS A 48 -7.39 -10.22 -11.84
CA LYS A 48 -7.40 -9.20 -12.90
C LYS A 48 -7.45 -7.78 -12.32
N ASN A 49 -8.25 -7.57 -11.28
CA ASN A 49 -8.36 -6.29 -10.58
C ASN A 49 -7.07 -5.92 -9.85
N ALA A 50 -6.36 -6.88 -9.27
CA ALA A 50 -5.07 -6.66 -8.64
C ALA A 50 -3.97 -6.34 -9.67
N LEU A 51 -3.97 -7.03 -10.82
CA LEU A 51 -2.96 -6.84 -11.86
C LEU A 51 -3.08 -5.50 -12.60
N ARG A 52 -4.23 -4.82 -12.54
CA ARG A 52 -4.45 -3.53 -13.22
C ARG A 52 -3.49 -2.42 -12.80
N TYR A 53 -2.89 -2.52 -11.62
CA TYR A 53 -1.95 -1.53 -11.09
C TYR A 53 -0.53 -1.66 -11.67
N PHE A 54 -0.25 -2.74 -12.40
CA PHE A 54 1.10 -3.10 -12.81
C PHE A 54 1.20 -3.26 -14.32
N ASP A 55 2.38 -2.96 -14.85
CA ASP A 55 2.72 -3.18 -16.25
C ASP A 55 2.54 -4.67 -16.62
N PRO A 56 1.95 -5.01 -17.78
CA PRO A 56 1.76 -6.38 -18.24
C PRO A 56 3.03 -7.25 -18.20
N LYS A 57 4.22 -6.66 -18.37
CA LYS A 57 5.50 -7.40 -18.28
C LYS A 57 5.72 -8.08 -16.93
N PHE A 58 5.05 -7.62 -15.88
CA PHE A 58 5.13 -8.19 -14.54
C PHE A 58 4.04 -9.21 -14.23
N HIS A 59 3.02 -9.35 -15.09
CA HIS A 59 1.84 -10.16 -14.77
C HIS A 59 2.17 -11.65 -14.63
N GLU A 60 3.15 -12.17 -15.36
CA GLU A 60 3.59 -13.56 -15.25
C GLU A 60 4.13 -13.89 -13.85
N ILE A 61 4.81 -12.94 -13.21
CA ILE A 61 5.38 -13.08 -11.87
C ILE A 61 4.32 -12.77 -10.80
N LEU A 62 3.56 -11.68 -10.98
CA LEU A 62 2.63 -11.20 -9.96
C LEU A 62 1.33 -12.00 -9.88
N ALA A 63 0.87 -12.60 -10.98
CA ALA A 63 -0.36 -13.38 -10.98
C ALA A 63 -0.32 -14.59 -10.01
N PRO A 64 0.71 -15.47 -10.04
CA PRO A 64 0.82 -16.56 -9.07
C PRO A 64 1.03 -16.05 -7.64
N GLU A 65 1.76 -14.95 -7.44
CA GLU A 65 1.98 -14.34 -6.12
C GLU A 65 0.67 -13.82 -5.52
N PHE A 66 -0.12 -13.06 -6.27
CA PHE A 66 -1.42 -12.55 -5.81
C PHE A 66 -2.43 -13.66 -5.62
N LYS A 67 -2.35 -14.74 -6.41
CA LYS A 67 -3.16 -15.94 -6.18
C LYS A 67 -2.81 -16.57 -4.83
N GLN A 68 -1.53 -16.70 -4.53
CA GLN A 68 -1.06 -17.24 -3.25
C GLN A 68 -1.52 -16.36 -2.09
N GLU A 69 -1.39 -15.03 -2.17
CA GLU A 69 -1.92 -14.13 -1.14
C GLU A 69 -3.43 -14.30 -0.93
N LEU A 70 -4.19 -14.43 -2.02
CA LEU A 70 -5.64 -14.65 -1.94
C LEU A 70 -5.97 -15.98 -1.25
N GLU A 71 -5.19 -17.02 -1.49
CA GLU A 71 -5.36 -18.34 -0.85
C GLU A 71 -4.95 -18.33 0.62
N ASP A 72 -3.85 -17.66 0.97
CA ASP A 72 -3.30 -17.65 2.32
C ASP A 72 -4.07 -16.71 3.25
N PHE A 73 -4.42 -15.52 2.76
CA PHE A 73 -5.00 -14.45 3.58
C PHE A 73 -6.46 -14.16 3.26
N GLY A 74 -7.00 -14.69 2.15
CA GLY A 74 -8.33 -14.33 1.66
C GLY A 74 -8.39 -12.90 1.10
N ARG A 75 -7.22 -12.29 0.82
CA ARG A 75 -7.08 -10.93 0.29
C ARG A 75 -5.72 -10.77 -0.39
N ILE A 76 -5.68 -9.91 -1.42
CA ILE A 76 -4.46 -9.52 -2.12
C ILE A 76 -4.00 -8.18 -1.55
N TYR A 77 -2.98 -8.21 -0.70
CA TYR A 77 -2.37 -7.04 -0.06
C TYR A 77 -1.24 -6.45 -0.89
N MET A 78 -0.64 -7.25 -1.78
CA MET A 78 0.51 -6.92 -2.59
C MET A 78 1.74 -6.62 -1.72
N TYR A 79 2.07 -7.53 -0.79
CA TYR A 79 3.11 -7.29 0.24
C TYR A 79 4.45 -6.90 -0.33
N ARG A 80 4.81 -7.43 -1.52
CA ARG A 80 6.01 -7.03 -2.28
C ARG A 80 6.17 -5.52 -2.40
N PHE A 81 5.08 -4.76 -2.48
CA PHE A 81 5.08 -3.31 -2.68
C PHE A 81 4.97 -2.50 -1.38
N ARG A 82 5.00 -3.14 -0.20
CA ARG A 82 5.16 -2.42 1.07
C ARG A 82 6.52 -1.68 1.06
N PRO A 83 6.55 -0.37 1.37
CA PRO A 83 7.81 0.37 1.40
C PRO A 83 8.74 -0.13 2.50
N ASP A 84 10.05 0.02 2.28
CA ASP A 84 11.10 -0.34 3.26
C ASP A 84 11.38 0.75 4.28
N TYR A 85 10.85 1.96 4.08
CA TYR A 85 10.98 3.01 5.09
C TYR A 85 10.02 2.77 6.25
N PRO A 86 10.40 3.13 7.49
CA PRO A 86 9.47 3.16 8.61
C PRO A 86 8.33 4.12 8.31
N ILE A 87 7.10 3.62 8.31
CA ILE A 87 5.90 4.45 8.22
C ILE A 87 5.59 4.93 9.63
N SER A 88 5.69 6.23 9.83
CA SER A 88 5.39 6.90 11.10
C SER A 88 4.95 8.33 10.84
N ALA A 89 4.32 8.96 11.82
CA ALA A 89 4.19 10.41 11.79
C ALA A 89 5.59 11.05 11.78
N ARG A 90 5.77 12.02 10.88
CA ARG A 90 7.02 12.77 10.64
C ARG A 90 6.69 14.24 10.50
N SER A 91 7.69 15.11 10.54
CA SER A 91 7.47 16.53 10.23
C SER A 91 6.99 16.66 8.78
N ILE A 92 6.10 17.61 8.51
CA ILE A 92 5.54 17.81 7.16
C ILE A 92 6.65 18.18 6.15
N GLU A 93 7.71 18.83 6.64
CA GLU A 93 8.89 19.24 5.89
C GLU A 93 9.77 18.05 5.46
N GLU A 94 9.59 16.87 6.08
CA GLU A 94 10.30 15.65 5.66
C GLU A 94 9.66 15.01 4.41
N PHE A 95 8.37 15.24 4.16
CA PHE A 95 7.70 14.71 2.98
C PHE A 95 8.08 15.52 1.73
N PRO A 96 8.21 14.89 0.55
CA PRO A 96 8.26 15.63 -0.69
C PRO A 96 6.86 16.18 -0.99
N TYR A 97 6.71 17.47 -1.27
CA TYR A 97 5.41 18.06 -1.60
C TYR A 97 5.51 19.25 -2.55
N GLN A 98 4.44 19.51 -3.29
CA GLN A 98 4.18 20.80 -3.93
C GLN A 98 3.13 21.59 -3.14
N SER A 99 2.08 20.91 -2.65
CA SER A 99 1.08 21.46 -1.75
C SER A 99 1.39 21.12 -0.28
N LYS A 100 1.42 22.14 0.59
CA LYS A 100 1.55 21.94 2.05
C LYS A 100 0.35 21.17 2.64
N GLN A 101 -0.83 21.34 2.06
CA GLN A 101 -2.02 20.61 2.49
C GLN A 101 -1.90 19.12 2.15
N ALA A 102 -1.41 18.79 0.96
CA ALA A 102 -1.14 17.40 0.59
C ALA A 102 -0.07 16.75 1.48
N ALA A 103 0.96 17.51 1.89
CA ALA A 103 1.94 17.05 2.89
C ALA A 103 1.30 16.68 4.23
N ALA A 104 0.37 17.50 4.71
CA ALA A 104 -0.38 17.21 5.94
C ALA A 104 -1.22 15.92 5.80
N ILE A 105 -1.80 15.66 4.62
CA ILE A 105 -2.53 14.41 4.35
C ILE A 105 -1.56 13.20 4.41
N MET A 106 -0.38 13.28 3.79
CA MET A 106 0.62 12.21 3.86
C MET A 106 1.08 11.91 5.30
N LEU A 107 1.22 12.95 6.13
CA LEU A 107 1.49 12.80 7.56
C LEU A 107 0.37 12.01 8.24
N MET A 108 -0.89 12.43 8.04
CA MET A 108 -2.04 11.77 8.65
C MET A 108 -2.20 10.32 8.19
N LEU A 109 -1.96 10.03 6.91
CA LEU A 109 -1.95 8.67 6.38
C LEU A 109 -0.84 7.82 7.01
N SER A 110 0.35 8.40 7.19
CA SER A 110 1.47 7.72 7.81
C SER A 110 1.21 7.44 9.29
N ASN A 111 0.53 8.34 10.00
CA ASN A 111 0.08 8.10 11.38
C ASN A 111 -0.88 6.90 11.47
N ASN A 112 -1.84 6.77 10.54
CA ASN A 112 -2.79 5.64 10.54
C ASN A 112 -2.14 4.28 10.28
N LEU A 113 -0.96 4.27 9.65
CA LEU A 113 -0.21 3.06 9.29
C LEU A 113 1.06 2.87 10.13
N ASP A 114 1.26 3.72 11.14
CA ASP A 114 2.34 3.58 12.11
C ASP A 114 2.17 2.28 12.90
N TYR A 115 3.25 1.55 13.14
CA TYR A 115 3.22 0.25 13.82
C TYR A 115 2.81 0.40 15.30
N ALA A 116 3.01 1.60 15.87
CA ALA A 116 2.54 1.92 17.21
C ALA A 116 1.03 2.24 17.27
N VAL A 117 0.38 2.49 16.12
CA VAL A 117 -1.02 2.93 16.03
C VAL A 117 -1.90 1.89 15.37
N ALA A 118 -1.43 1.30 14.27
CA ALA A 118 -2.19 0.38 13.44
C ALA A 118 -2.32 -0.99 14.10
N GLN A 119 -3.54 -1.53 14.13
CA GLN A 119 -3.81 -2.87 14.64
C GLN A 119 -3.09 -3.96 13.80
N HIS A 120 -3.08 -3.80 12.47
CA HIS A 120 -2.40 -4.70 11.53
C HIS A 120 -1.65 -3.87 10.47
N PRO A 121 -0.43 -3.39 10.77
CA PRO A 121 0.27 -2.41 9.94
C PRO A 121 0.60 -2.95 8.54
N HIS A 122 0.97 -4.23 8.41
CA HIS A 122 1.27 -4.83 7.10
C HIS A 122 0.02 -5.05 6.23
N GLU A 123 -1.16 -5.14 6.84
CA GLU A 123 -2.45 -5.32 6.15
C GLU A 123 -3.23 -4.01 5.99
N LEU A 124 -2.58 -2.89 6.27
CA LEU A 124 -3.11 -1.53 6.14
C LEU A 124 -4.35 -1.27 7.00
N ILE A 125 -4.51 -1.96 8.14
CA ILE A 125 -5.68 -1.86 9.03
C ILE A 125 -5.31 -1.12 10.31
N THR A 126 -5.99 0.00 10.57
CA THR A 126 -5.74 0.81 11.76
C THR A 126 -6.50 0.30 12.98
N TYR A 127 -7.80 -0.01 12.84
CA TYR A 127 -8.63 -0.46 13.96
C TYR A 127 -9.84 -1.30 13.51
N GLY A 128 -10.53 -1.90 14.48
CA GLY A 128 -11.78 -2.63 14.26
C GLY A 128 -11.62 -3.95 13.49
N GLY A 129 -10.40 -4.47 13.36
CA GLY A 129 -10.08 -5.71 12.64
C GLY A 129 -10.21 -5.62 11.11
N ASN A 130 -10.96 -4.65 10.58
CA ASN A 130 -11.17 -4.48 9.13
C ASN A 130 -11.18 -3.02 8.64
N GLY A 131 -11.01 -2.04 9.54
CA GLY A 131 -10.91 -0.61 9.21
C GLY A 131 -9.60 -0.30 8.50
N ALA A 132 -9.56 -0.54 7.19
CA ALA A 132 -8.37 -0.40 6.36
C ALA A 132 -8.22 1.01 5.79
N VAL A 133 -6.98 1.50 5.72
CA VAL A 133 -6.61 2.78 5.10
C VAL A 133 -6.65 2.66 3.57
N PHE A 134 -6.06 1.59 3.05
CA PHE A 134 -6.07 1.24 1.63
C PHE A 134 -6.38 -0.26 1.48
N GLN A 135 -6.76 -0.69 0.28
CA GLN A 135 -7.03 -2.10 0.04
C GLN A 135 -5.77 -2.95 -0.17
N ASN A 136 -4.70 -2.33 -0.67
CA ASN A 136 -3.43 -2.94 -0.97
C ASN A 136 -2.30 -1.90 -1.01
N TRP A 137 -1.07 -2.37 -1.02
CA TRP A 137 0.12 -1.50 -1.02
C TRP A 137 0.30 -0.71 -2.31
N ALA A 138 -0.22 -1.17 -3.46
CA ALA A 138 -0.15 -0.38 -4.69
C ALA A 138 -0.95 0.93 -4.59
N GLN A 139 -2.15 0.89 -4.02
CA GLN A 139 -2.95 2.09 -3.75
C GLN A 139 -2.21 3.06 -2.82
N TYR A 140 -1.60 2.56 -1.74
CA TYR A 140 -0.78 3.38 -0.85
C TYR A 140 0.33 4.10 -1.64
N ARG A 141 1.14 3.38 -2.42
CA ARG A 141 2.25 4.00 -3.14
C ARG A 141 1.78 5.04 -4.16
N ILE A 142 0.71 4.73 -4.89
CA ILE A 142 0.15 5.65 -5.90
C ILE A 142 -0.40 6.92 -5.21
N ALA A 143 -1.16 6.76 -4.12
CA ALA A 143 -1.71 7.89 -3.38
C ALA A 143 -0.60 8.78 -2.81
N MET A 144 0.42 8.19 -2.19
CA MET A 144 1.57 8.92 -1.66
C MET A 144 2.31 9.69 -2.76
N LYS A 145 2.53 9.08 -3.93
CA LYS A 145 3.13 9.76 -5.09
C LYS A 145 2.28 10.94 -5.55
N TYR A 146 0.97 10.74 -5.71
CA TYR A 146 0.10 11.82 -6.18
C TYR A 146 0.05 12.98 -5.17
N LEU A 147 -0.09 12.69 -3.87
CA LEU A 147 -0.04 13.72 -2.83
C LEU A 147 1.30 14.47 -2.82
N ALA A 148 2.41 13.78 -3.05
CA ALA A 148 3.73 14.41 -3.13
C ALA A 148 3.89 15.34 -4.34
N THR A 149 3.20 15.08 -5.44
CA THR A 149 3.36 15.82 -6.70
C THR A 149 2.22 16.78 -7.04
N MET A 150 1.07 16.68 -6.37
CA MET A 150 -0.09 17.50 -6.71
C MET A 150 0.04 18.94 -6.23
N GLY A 151 -0.41 19.87 -7.05
CA GLY A 151 -0.54 21.29 -6.71
C GLY A 151 -1.85 21.61 -6.01
N ASP A 152 -1.98 22.84 -5.52
CA ASP A 152 -3.14 23.32 -4.75
C ASP A 152 -4.45 23.41 -5.56
N GLU A 153 -4.39 23.36 -6.90
CA GLU A 153 -5.55 23.41 -7.79
C GLU A 153 -6.01 22.02 -8.29
N GLN A 154 -5.45 20.95 -7.73
CA GLN A 154 -5.77 19.58 -8.11
C GLN A 154 -6.53 18.86 -6.99
N THR A 155 -7.35 17.87 -7.36
CA THR A 155 -8.07 17.02 -6.42
C THR A 155 -7.74 15.56 -6.67
N LEU A 156 -7.22 14.87 -5.65
CA LEU A 156 -7.07 13.41 -5.68
C LEU A 156 -8.38 12.75 -5.26
N VAL A 157 -8.96 11.93 -6.14
CA VAL A 157 -10.20 11.20 -5.87
C VAL A 157 -9.88 9.74 -5.55
N LEU A 158 -10.18 9.31 -4.31
CA LEU A 158 -9.93 7.95 -3.82
C LEU A 158 -11.23 7.14 -3.79
N TYR A 159 -11.28 6.02 -4.52
CA TYR A 159 -12.47 5.17 -4.60
C TYR A 159 -12.35 3.93 -3.71
N SER A 160 -12.70 4.09 -2.44
CA SER A 160 -12.57 3.03 -1.41
C SER A 160 -11.16 2.45 -1.32
N GLY A 161 -10.15 3.31 -1.36
CA GLY A 161 -8.73 2.97 -1.48
C GLY A 161 -8.12 3.60 -2.71
#